data_AF-A0A1E5LDH2-F1
#
_entry.id   AF-A0A1E5LDH2-F1
#
_cell.length_a   1.000
_cell.length_b   1.000
_cell.length_c   1.000
_cell.angle_alpha   90.00
_cell.angle_beta   90.00
_cell.angle_gamma   90.00
#
_symmetry.space_group_name_H-M   'P 1'
#
loop_
_entity.id
_entity.type
_entity.pdbx_description
1 polymer ?
#
loop_
_entity_poly.entity_id
_entity_poly.type
_entity_poly.pdbx_seq_one_letter_code
_entity_poly.pdbx_strand_id
1 'polypeptide(L)'
;MFEIFNKGFTLIEMLLVLAILSILISIVVIFSVDYIEKTEEEVCELNRRQLVNKYQSYLMLEGTEHSESTLKQYLQENVIDGCPINGKIDYTNKEIQCSVHTIINDDVENEEGVPIL
;
A
#
# COMPACT_ATOMS: atom_id res chain seq x y z
N MET A 1 2.13 34.68 23.85
CA MET A 1 2.01 34.44 25.30
C MET A 1 0.56 34.05 25.56
N PHE A 2 0.28 32.77 25.79
CA PHE A 2 -1.09 32.31 26.07
C PHE A 2 -1.49 32.80 27.46
N GLU A 3 -2.42 33.75 27.53
CA GLU A 3 -3.06 34.13 28.79
C GLU A 3 -3.99 33.00 29.24
N ILE A 4 -3.59 32.28 30.28
CA ILE A 4 -4.38 31.21 30.89
C ILE A 4 -5.36 31.87 31.87
N PHE A 5 -6.64 31.89 31.51
CA PHE A 5 -7.71 32.34 32.40
C PHE A 5 -7.73 31.50 33.69
N ASN A 6 -7.43 32.12 34.82
CA ASN A 6 -7.45 31.52 36.16
C ASN A 6 -8.89 31.35 36.70
N LYS A 7 -9.68 30.47 36.08
CA LYS A 7 -10.72 29.69 36.77
C LYS A 7 -10.25 28.25 36.72
N GLY A 8 -9.83 27.72 37.88
CA GLY A 8 -9.16 26.42 37.95
C GLY A 8 -9.98 25.33 37.29
N PHE A 9 -9.41 24.71 36.25
CA PHE A 9 -9.87 23.42 35.75
C PHE A 9 -9.97 22.48 36.95
N THR A 10 -11.17 21.97 37.21
CA THR A 10 -11.36 21.03 38.29
C THR A 10 -10.76 19.68 37.89
N LEU A 11 -10.23 18.89 38.84
CA LEU A 11 -9.72 17.55 38.53
C LEU A 11 -10.78 16.67 37.85
N ILE A 12 -12.06 16.88 38.21
CA ILE A 12 -13.20 16.17 37.61
C ILE A 12 -13.43 16.55 36.14
N GLU A 13 -13.21 17.81 35.78
CA GLU A 13 -13.34 18.28 34.39
C GLU A 13 -12.28 17.65 33.50
N MET A 14 -11.02 17.61 33.97
CA MET A 14 -9.94 16.94 33.23
C MET A 14 -10.18 15.42 33.16
N LEU A 15 -10.69 14.79 34.21
CA LEU A 15 -11.05 13.36 34.22
C LEU A 15 -12.13 13.06 33.16
N LEU A 16 -13.17 13.91 33.09
CA LEU A 16 -14.25 13.75 32.12
C LEU A 16 -13.75 13.93 30.68
N VAL A 17 -12.89 14.93 30.44
CA VAL A 17 -12.27 15.13 29.11
C VAL A 17 -11.43 13.92 28.70
N LEU A 18 -10.58 13.41 29.59
CA LEU A 18 -9.77 12.20 29.31
C LEU A 18 -10.64 10.97 29.09
N ALA A 19 -11.75 10.83 29.84
CA ALA A 19 -12.69 9.75 29.63
C ALA A 19 -13.29 9.79 28.21
N ILE A 20 -13.78 10.96 27.78
CA ILE A 20 -14.33 11.13 26.43
C ILE A 20 -13.25 10.90 25.37
N LEU A 21 -12.05 11.47 25.52
CA LEU A 21 -10.96 11.30 24.56
C LEU A 21 -10.55 9.82 24.42
N SER A 22 -10.51 9.07 25.52
CA SER A 22 -10.18 7.65 25.48
C SER A 22 -11.19 6.85 24.64
N ILE A 23 -12.48 7.14 24.81
CA ILE A 23 -13.55 6.50 24.04
C ILE A 23 -13.41 6.84 22.55
N LEU A 24 -13.14 8.10 22.21
CA LEU A 24 -12.98 8.54 20.82
C LEU A 24 -11.75 7.90 20.16
N ILE A 25 -10.62 7.83 20.85
CA ILE A 25 -9.40 7.20 20.33
C ILE A 25 -9.64 5.72 20.07
N SER A 26 -10.31 5.02 20.98
CA SER A 26 -10.66 3.60 20.80
C SER A 26 -11.47 3.37 19.53
N ILE A 27 -12.45 4.23 19.26
CA ILE A 27 -13.26 4.18 18.04
C ILE A 27 -12.39 4.37 16.80
N VAL A 28 -11.57 5.42 16.76
CA VAL A 28 -10.70 5.74 15.61
C VAL A 28 -9.76 4.59 15.25
N VAL A 29 -9.14 3.95 16.25
CA VAL A 29 -8.22 2.83 16.01
C VAL A 29 -8.93 1.69 15.30
N ILE A 30 -10.11 1.27 15.79
CA ILE A 30 -10.87 0.17 15.20
C ILE A 30 -11.23 0.48 13.74
N PHE A 31 -11.71 1.70 13.48
CA PHE A 31 -12.10 2.08 12.12
C PHE A 31 -10.90 2.18 11.16
N SER A 32 -9.75 2.64 11.64
CA SER A 32 -8.59 2.88 10.78
C SER A 32 -7.99 1.62 10.15
N VAL A 33 -8.08 0.47 10.82
CA VAL A 33 -7.46 -0.79 10.34
C VAL A 33 -8.01 -1.19 8.97
N ASP A 34 -9.33 -1.18 8.81
CA ASP A 34 -9.98 -1.59 7.55
C ASP A 34 -9.64 -0.64 6.39
N TYR A 35 -9.49 0.66 6.66
CA TYR A 35 -9.11 1.63 5.63
C TYR A 35 -7.64 1.50 5.23
N ILE A 36 -6.77 1.21 6.20
CA ILE A 36 -5.34 1.03 5.96
C ILE A 36 -5.13 -0.19 5.06
N GLU A 37 -5.75 -1.33 5.38
CA GLU A 37 -5.60 -2.57 4.60
C GLU A 37 -5.98 -2.38 3.12
N LYS A 38 -7.13 -1.75 2.85
CA LYS A 38 -7.55 -1.44 1.47
C LYS A 38 -6.59 -0.51 0.74
N THR A 39 -6.13 0.54 1.44
CA THR A 39 -5.18 1.49 0.86
C THR A 39 -3.84 0.81 0.55
N GLU A 40 -3.39 -0.09 1.42
CA GLU A 40 -2.17 -0.87 1.23
C GLU A 40 -2.26 -1.80 0.01
N GLU A 41 -3.41 -2.43 -0.20
CA GLU A 41 -3.70 -3.24 -1.38
C GLU A 41 -3.69 -2.40 -2.67
N GLU A 42 -4.43 -1.29 -2.70
CA GLU A 42 -4.51 -0.38 -3.86
C GLU A 42 -3.14 0.19 -4.24
N VAL A 43 -2.36 0.64 -3.24
CA VAL A 43 -1.00 1.15 -3.47
C VAL A 43 -0.10 0.04 -4.02
N CYS A 44 -0.22 -1.19 -3.51
CA CYS A 44 0.53 -2.32 -4.01
C CYS A 44 0.20 -2.66 -5.47
N GLU A 45 -1.09 -2.62 -5.83
CA GLU A 45 -1.56 -2.80 -7.22
C GLU A 45 -0.98 -1.72 -8.15
N LEU A 46 -1.07 -0.45 -7.77
CA LEU A 46 -0.53 0.67 -8.53
C LEU A 46 0.98 0.54 -8.72
N ASN A 47 1.71 0.19 -7.68
CA ASN A 47 3.16 -0.01 -7.75
C ASN A 47 3.52 -1.17 -8.68
N ARG A 48 2.78 -2.29 -8.64
CA ARG A 48 2.96 -3.42 -9.57
C ARG A 48 2.70 -3.00 -11.02
N ARG A 49 1.64 -2.25 -11.30
CA ARG A 49 1.38 -1.70 -12.66
C ARG A 49 2.49 -0.78 -13.12
N GLN A 50 2.92 0.15 -12.27
CA GLN A 50 4.04 1.04 -12.59
C GLN A 50 5.34 0.27 -12.85
N LEU A 51 5.56 -0.82 -12.12
CA LEU A 51 6.71 -1.67 -12.31
C LEU A 51 6.71 -2.35 -13.68
N VAL A 52 5.56 -2.88 -14.13
CA VAL A 52 5.39 -3.41 -15.49
C VAL A 52 5.74 -2.34 -16.54
N ASN A 53 5.20 -1.13 -16.38
CA ASN A 53 5.44 -0.03 -17.33
C ASN A 53 6.91 0.39 -17.39
N LYS A 54 7.57 0.48 -16.22
CA LYS A 54 9.01 0.79 -16.14
C LYS A 54 9.85 -0.30 -16.80
N TYR A 55 9.51 -1.56 -16.56
CA TYR A 55 10.21 -2.68 -17.18
C TYR A 55 10.01 -2.72 -18.70
N GLN A 56 8.80 -2.46 -19.21
CA GLN A 56 8.57 -2.33 -20.65
C GLN A 56 9.38 -1.19 -21.27
N SER A 57 9.45 -0.05 -20.59
CA SER A 57 10.28 1.08 -21.02
C SER A 57 11.76 0.71 -21.06
N TYR A 58 12.23 -0.05 -20.07
CA TYR A 58 13.59 -0.58 -20.03
C TYR A 58 13.89 -1.51 -21.22
N LEU A 59 13.00 -2.46 -21.53
CA LEU A 59 13.15 -3.35 -22.70
C LEU A 59 13.26 -2.56 -24.01
N MET A 60 12.43 -1.52 -24.17
CA MET A 60 12.46 -0.65 -25.36
C MET A 60 13.77 0.16 -25.46
N LEU A 61 14.29 0.65 -24.33
CA LEU A 61 15.51 1.46 -24.30
C LEU A 61 16.78 0.64 -24.53
N GLU A 62 16.85 -0.56 -23.97
CA GLU A 62 17.99 -1.45 -24.16
C GLU A 62 17.91 -2.31 -25.43
N GLY A 63 16.75 -2.35 -26.08
CA GLY A 63 16.52 -3.19 -27.25
C GLY A 63 16.57 -4.68 -26.92
N THR A 64 16.22 -5.04 -25.68
CA THR A 64 16.20 -6.41 -25.19
C THR A 64 14.79 -6.98 -25.24
N GLU A 65 14.66 -8.26 -25.53
CA GLU A 65 13.36 -8.92 -25.49
C GLU A 65 12.98 -9.37 -24.07
N HIS A 66 11.68 -9.48 -23.84
CA HIS A 66 11.16 -10.02 -22.59
C HIS A 66 11.62 -11.48 -22.40
N SER A 67 12.20 -11.78 -21.25
CA SER A 67 12.42 -13.14 -20.76
C SER A 67 12.28 -13.17 -19.24
N GLU A 68 12.02 -14.35 -18.68
CA GLU A 68 12.01 -14.51 -17.22
C GLU A 68 13.36 -14.13 -16.59
N SER A 69 14.47 -14.44 -17.27
CA SER A 69 15.81 -14.07 -16.82
C SER A 69 16.04 -12.57 -16.80
N THR A 70 15.64 -11.85 -17.85
CA THR A 70 15.80 -10.39 -17.93
C THR A 70 14.91 -9.67 -16.93
N LEU A 71 13.69 -10.17 -16.70
CA LEU A 71 12.83 -9.64 -15.64
C LEU A 71 13.42 -9.89 -14.25
N LYS A 72 13.87 -11.11 -13.94
CA LYS A 72 14.50 -11.42 -12.64
C LYS A 72 15.73 -10.56 -12.38
N GLN A 73 16.57 -10.37 -13.41
CA GLN A 73 17.71 -9.48 -13.32
C GLN A 73 17.28 -8.03 -13.04
N TYR A 74 16.30 -7.52 -13.79
CA TYR A 74 15.75 -6.19 -13.57
C TYR A 74 15.20 -6.00 -12.14
N LEU A 75 14.49 -6.99 -11.60
CA LEU A 75 13.97 -6.97 -10.23
C LEU A 75 15.06 -7.07 -9.15
N GLN A 76 16.21 -7.70 -9.45
CA GLN A 76 17.35 -7.79 -8.53
C GLN A 76 18.17 -6.50 -8.50
N GLU A 77 18.37 -5.89 -9.66
CA GLU A 77 19.16 -4.66 -9.81
C GLU A 77 18.40 -3.42 -9.33
N ASN A 78 17.07 -3.43 -9.48
CA ASN A 78 16.22 -2.39 -8.96
C ASN A 78 15.57 -2.88 -7.67
N VAL A 79 16.08 -2.43 -6.51
CA VAL A 79 15.39 -2.63 -5.23
C VAL A 79 14.06 -1.89 -5.30
N ILE A 80 12.99 -2.63 -5.57
CA ILE A 80 11.64 -2.07 -5.71
C ILE A 80 10.91 -2.26 -4.39
N ASP A 81 10.81 -1.18 -3.61
CA ASP A 81 9.82 -1.05 -2.54
C ASP A 81 8.43 -0.90 -3.18
N GLY A 82 7.89 -2.02 -3.64
CA GLY A 82 6.61 -2.08 -4.33
C GLY A 82 5.42 -2.27 -3.40
N CYS A 83 5.63 -2.79 -2.18
CA CYS A 83 4.56 -3.11 -1.25
C CYS A 83 4.71 -2.33 0.06
N PRO A 84 3.67 -1.59 0.51
CA PRO A 84 3.74 -0.75 1.71
C PRO A 84 3.96 -1.53 3.01
N ILE A 85 3.61 -2.83 3.04
CA ILE A 85 3.81 -3.73 4.16
C ILE A 85 4.94 -4.75 3.92
N ASN A 86 5.90 -4.38 3.08
CA ASN A 86 7.10 -5.19 2.79
C ASN A 86 6.81 -6.58 2.21
N GLY A 87 5.71 -6.71 1.46
CA GLY A 87 5.46 -7.90 0.66
C GLY A 87 6.49 -8.07 -0.45
N LYS A 88 6.93 -9.32 -0.67
CA LYS A 88 7.90 -9.64 -1.72
C LYS A 88 7.20 -9.61 -3.08
N ILE A 89 7.79 -8.87 -4.02
CA ILE A 89 7.37 -8.88 -5.42
C ILE A 89 8.10 -10.02 -6.13
N ASP A 90 7.35 -10.89 -6.81
CA ASP A 90 7.88 -12.00 -7.58
C ASP A 90 7.16 -12.10 -8.93
N TYR A 91 7.75 -12.85 -9.87
CA TYR A 91 7.12 -13.11 -11.17
C TYR A 91 6.72 -14.58 -11.25
N THR A 92 5.41 -14.84 -11.21
CA THR A 92 4.83 -16.20 -11.22
C THR A 92 3.62 -16.21 -12.13
N ASN A 93 3.36 -17.33 -12.82
CA ASN A 93 2.22 -17.48 -13.76
C ASN A 93 2.17 -16.42 -14.87
N LYS A 94 3.34 -15.95 -15.30
CA LYS A 94 3.49 -14.85 -16.28
C LYS A 94 2.98 -13.49 -15.80
N GLU A 95 2.85 -13.28 -14.50
CA GLU A 95 2.42 -12.00 -13.93
C GLU A 95 3.31 -11.59 -12.76
N ILE A 96 3.41 -10.28 -12.53
CA ILE A 96 4.05 -9.74 -11.33
C ILE A 96 3.05 -9.88 -10.17
N GLN A 97 3.42 -10.61 -9.14
CA GLN A 97 2.59 -10.86 -7.95
C GLN A 97 3.28 -10.36 -6.67
N CYS A 98 2.47 -9.98 -5.69
CA CYS A 98 2.90 -9.67 -4.34
C CYS A 98 2.62 -10.86 -3.42
N SER A 99 3.54 -11.18 -2.51
CA SER A 99 3.37 -12.29 -1.57
C SER A 99 2.31 -12.04 -0.49
N VAL A 100 1.84 -10.80 -0.34
CA VAL A 100 0.88 -10.41 0.71
C VAL A 100 -0.47 -10.02 0.11
N HIS A 101 -0.46 -9.18 -0.94
CA HIS A 101 -1.67 -8.80 -1.68
C HIS A 101 -1.79 -9.68 -2.93
N THR A 102 -2.43 -10.84 -2.77
CA THR A 102 -2.77 -11.72 -3.89
C THR A 102 -4.05 -11.24 -4.55
N ILE A 103 -4.10 -11.26 -5.88
CA ILE A 103 -5.34 -11.07 -6.62
C ILE A 103 -6.23 -12.29 -6.31
N ILE A 104 -7.16 -12.15 -5.37
CA ILE A 104 -8.28 -13.08 -5.27
C ILE A 104 -9.21 -12.65 -6.39
N ASN A 105 -9.19 -13.38 -7.50
CA ASN A 105 -10.18 -13.23 -8.57
C ASN A 105 -11.54 -13.70 -8.03
N ASP A 106 -12.18 -12.88 -7.19
CA ASP A 106 -13.60 -12.96 -6.96
C ASP A 106 -14.26 -12.19 -8.11
N ASP A 107 -15.02 -12.93 -8.92
CA ASP A 107 -15.65 -12.51 -10.17
C ASP A 107 -16.32 -11.12 -10.08
N VAL A 108 -15.62 -10.07 -10.53
CA VAL A 108 -16.22 -8.79 -10.90
C VAL A 108 -15.66 -8.40 -12.27
N GLU A 109 -16.55 -8.42 -13.26
CA GLU A 109 -16.29 -7.99 -14.63
C GLU A 109 -15.78 -6.53 -14.67
N ASN A 110 -14.78 -6.31 -15.55
CA ASN A 110 -14.20 -5.03 -16.01
C ASN A 110 -13.12 -4.45 -15.05
N GLU A 111 -11.88 -4.12 -15.42
CA GLU A 111 -11.29 -3.73 -16.72
C GLU A 111 -9.80 -4.15 -16.81
N GLU A 112 -9.39 -4.55 -18.02
CA GLU A 112 -8.03 -4.42 -18.57
C GLU A 112 -6.84 -4.86 -17.71
N GLY A 113 -6.73 -6.17 -17.48
CA GLY A 113 -5.41 -6.79 -17.37
C GLY A 113 -4.68 -6.64 -18.70
N VAL A 114 -3.79 -5.64 -18.82
CA VAL A 114 -2.93 -5.49 -19.99
C VAL A 114 -2.04 -6.73 -20.08
N PRO A 115 -2.21 -7.57 -21.12
CA PRO A 115 -1.32 -8.69 -21.33
C PRO A 115 0.06 -8.14 -21.66
N ILE A 116 1.08 -8.69 -21.02
CA ILE A 116 2.46 -8.53 -21.48
C ILE A 116 2.57 -9.23 -22.84
N LEU A 117 2.60 -8.42 -23.89
CA LEU A 117 2.87 -8.81 -25.29
C LEU A 117 4.38 -8.89 -25.54
#